data_AF-B6DMI8-F1
#
_entry.id   AF-B6DMI8-F1
#
_cell.length_a   1.000
_cell.length_b   1.000
_cell.length_c   1.000
_cell.angle_alpha   90.00
_cell.angle_beta   90.00
_cell.angle_gamma   90.00
#
_symmetry.space_group_name_H-M   'P 1'
#
loop_
_entity.id
_entity.type
_entity.pdbx_description
1 polymer ?
#
loop_
_entity_poly.entity_id
_entity_poly.type
_entity_poly.pdbx_seq_one_letter_code
_entity_poly.pdbx_strand_id
1 'polypeptide(L)'
;GMASYMLAESAEERVHGLSFVDFASKRNIPIELQAIPAPVSCSEWNSPEDVWQSILELEQTNTLSLLELAEAANDCHDFAVLAFLNPFHMGQVN
;
A
#
# COMPACT_ATOMS: atom_id res chain seq x y z
N GLY A 1 -14.93 16.00 -5.57
CA GLY A 1 -15.18 15.25 -6.82
C GLY A 1 -14.08 14.24 -7.02
N MET A 2 -14.11 13.44 -8.10
CA MET A 2 -13.18 12.31 -8.29
C MET A 2 -11.69 12.72 -8.17
N ALA A 3 -11.27 13.81 -8.80
CA ALA A 3 -9.90 14.31 -8.68
C ALA A 3 -9.49 14.67 -7.25
N SER A 4 -10.37 15.34 -6.49
CA SER A 4 -10.10 15.67 -5.08
C SER A 4 -10.01 14.43 -4.20
N TYR A 5 -10.80 13.40 -4.51
CA TYR A 5 -10.74 12.11 -3.83
C TYR A 5 -9.38 11.45 -4.09
N MET A 6 -8.98 11.29 -5.36
CA MET A 6 -7.68 10.68 -5.70
C MET A 6 -6.46 11.41 -5.13
N LEU A 7 -6.53 12.74 -5.00
CA LEU A 7 -5.47 13.51 -4.34
C LEU A 7 -5.40 13.24 -2.83
N ALA A 8 -6.55 12.99 -2.18
CA ALA A 8 -6.60 12.61 -0.79
C ALA A 8 -6.05 11.19 -0.59
N GLU A 9 -6.50 10.23 -1.41
CA GLU A 9 -5.98 8.85 -1.40
C GLU A 9 -4.46 8.83 -1.64
N SER A 10 -3.96 9.59 -2.62
CA SER A 10 -2.52 9.69 -2.88
C SER A 10 -1.73 10.25 -1.68
N ALA A 11 -2.32 11.17 -0.90
CA ALA A 11 -1.70 11.69 0.30
C ALA A 11 -1.71 10.66 1.44
N GLU A 12 -2.79 9.88 1.57
CA GLU A 12 -2.93 8.79 2.54
C GLU A 12 -1.93 7.66 2.25
N GLU A 13 -1.85 7.18 1.01
CA GLU A 13 -0.89 6.15 0.59
C GLU A 13 0.57 6.56 0.80
N ARG A 14 0.87 7.86 0.65
CA ARG A 14 2.19 8.39 1.02
C ARG A 14 2.47 8.25 2.52
N VAL A 15 1.47 8.48 3.37
CA VAL A 15 1.59 8.28 4.83
C VAL A 15 1.76 6.80 5.15
N HIS A 16 1.04 5.91 4.46
CA HIS A 16 1.23 4.47 4.57
C HIS A 16 2.67 4.07 4.26
N GLY A 17 3.20 4.43 3.09
CA GLY A 17 4.58 4.12 2.71
C GLY A 17 5.63 4.64 3.71
N LEU A 18 5.45 5.86 4.21
CA LEU A 18 6.36 6.42 5.23
C LEU A 18 6.26 5.69 6.58
N SER A 19 5.09 5.15 6.94
CA SER A 19 4.90 4.38 8.16
C SER A 19 5.69 3.08 8.15
N PHE A 20 5.84 2.43 6.99
CA PHE A 20 6.73 1.28 6.82
C PHE A 20 8.20 1.65 7.06
N VAL A 21 8.64 2.77 6.48
CA VAL A 21 10.03 3.25 6.65
C VAL A 21 10.31 3.58 8.12
N ASP A 22 9.38 4.25 8.81
CA ASP A 22 9.51 4.59 10.22
C ASP A 22 9.53 3.33 11.12
N PHE A 23 8.62 2.38 10.87
CA PHE A 23 8.59 1.12 11.61
C PHE A 23 9.89 0.33 11.46
N ALA A 24 10.37 0.17 10.21
CA ALA A 24 11.61 -0.53 9.92
C ALA A 24 12.82 0.18 10.57
N SER A 25 12.87 1.52 10.52
CA SER A 25 13.93 2.31 11.16
C SER A 25 13.96 2.13 12.68
N LYS A 26 12.80 2.16 13.35
CA LYS A 26 12.68 1.91 14.81
C LYS A 26 13.15 0.52 15.23
N ARG A 27 13.10 -0.43 14.30
CA ARG A 27 13.51 -1.82 14.52
C ARG A 27 14.89 -2.17 13.98
N ASN A 28 15.62 -1.18 13.46
CA ASN A 28 16.93 -1.36 12.80
C ASN A 28 16.89 -2.40 11.67
N ILE A 29 15.75 -2.49 10.97
CA ILE A 29 15.63 -3.31 9.76
C ILE A 29 16.32 -2.54 8.62
N PRO A 30 17.25 -3.15 7.87
CA PRO A 30 17.87 -2.50 6.71
C PRO A 30 16.82 -2.18 5.64
N ILE A 31 16.84 -0.95 5.11
CA ILE A 31 15.91 -0.49 4.06
C ILE A 31 16.73 -0.06 2.85
N GLU A 32 16.34 -0.55 1.68
CA GLU A 32 16.83 -0.07 0.39
C GLU A 32 15.65 0.52 -0.39
N LEU A 33 15.66 1.84 -0.60
CA LEU A 33 14.61 2.53 -1.36
C LEU A 33 14.90 2.44 -2.85
N GLN A 34 13.92 1.95 -3.61
CA GLN A 34 13.98 1.85 -5.07
C GLN A 34 13.26 3.03 -5.74
N ALA A 35 13.54 3.23 -7.03
CA ALA A 35 12.80 4.20 -7.83
C ALA A 35 11.34 3.77 -8.00
N ILE A 36 10.41 4.71 -7.85
CA ILE A 36 8.98 4.47 -8.11
C ILE A 36 8.74 4.65 -9.61
N PRO A 37 8.22 3.63 -10.32
CA PRO A 37 7.91 3.75 -11.74
C PRO A 37 6.79 4.78 -11.98
N ALA A 38 6.79 5.41 -13.15
CA ALA A 38 5.69 6.26 -13.54
C ALA A 38 4.38 5.44 -13.61
N PRO A 39 3.22 6.00 -13.22
CA PRO A 39 1.94 5.31 -13.34
C PRO A 39 1.67 4.97 -14.81
N VAL A 40 1.51 3.69 -15.12
CA VAL A 40 1.30 3.20 -16.50
C VAL A 40 -0.09 3.61 -17.05
N SER A 41 -1.06 3.82 -16.17
CA SER A 41 -2.48 3.85 -16.52
C SER A 41 -2.98 5.21 -17.04
N CYS A 42 -2.26 6.32 -16.79
CA CYS A 42 -2.75 7.67 -17.11
C CYS A 42 -2.93 7.94 -18.62
N SER A 43 -2.27 7.19 -19.50
CA SER A 43 -2.39 7.33 -20.96
C SER A 43 -3.49 6.48 -21.59
N GLU A 44 -4.15 5.61 -20.82
CA GLU A 44 -5.02 4.55 -21.35
C GLU A 44 -6.48 4.65 -20.92
N TRP A 45 -6.82 5.58 -20.01
CA TRP A 45 -8.19 5.76 -19.53
C TRP A 45 -9.07 6.48 -20.55
N ASN A 46 -10.08 5.78 -21.06
CA ASN A 46 -11.10 6.29 -21.97
C ASN A 46 -12.36 6.76 -21.24
N SER A 47 -12.52 6.36 -19.99
CA SER A 47 -13.67 6.70 -19.16
C SER A 47 -13.29 6.84 -17.68
N PRO A 48 -14.12 7.51 -16.85
CA PRO A 48 -13.95 7.49 -15.40
C PRO A 48 -14.01 6.08 -14.80
N GLU A 49 -14.76 5.15 -15.40
CA GLU A 49 -14.84 3.76 -14.97
C GLU A 49 -13.47 3.06 -15.07
N ASP A 50 -12.71 3.34 -16.13
CA ASP A 50 -11.37 2.78 -16.33
C ASP A 50 -10.41 3.20 -15.20
N VAL A 51 -10.57 4.42 -14.67
CA VAL A 51 -9.78 4.93 -13.53
C VAL A 51 -10.10 4.11 -12.28
N TRP A 52 -11.39 3.92 -11.99
CA TRP A 52 -11.82 3.17 -10.80
C TRP A 52 -11.45 1.70 -10.89
N GLN A 53 -11.53 1.09 -12.07
CA GLN A 53 -11.09 -0.29 -12.30
C GLN A 53 -9.58 -0.43 -12.08
N SER A 54 -8.77 0.52 -12.60
CA SER A 54 -7.32 0.53 -12.39
C SER A 54 -6.95 0.64 -10.90
N ILE A 55 -7.71 1.43 -10.14
CA ILE A 55 -7.48 1.61 -8.70
C ILE A 55 -7.90 0.39 -7.92
N LEU A 56 -9.03 -0.24 -8.27
CA LEU A 56 -9.45 -1.49 -7.65
C LEU A 56 -8.38 -2.58 -7.80
N GLU A 57 -7.78 -2.71 -8.99
CA GLU A 57 -6.69 -3.66 -9.25
C GLU A 57 -5.43 -3.34 -8.44
N LEU A 58 -5.11 -2.05 -8.27
CA LEU A 58 -4.01 -1.60 -7.43
C LEU A 58 -4.26 -1.94 -5.95
N GLU A 59 -5.44 -1.66 -5.42
CA GLU A 59 -5.81 -1.97 -4.03
C GLU A 59 -5.82 -3.49 -3.78
N GLN A 60 -6.30 -4.30 -4.73
CA GLN A 60 -6.20 -5.75 -4.64
C GLN A 60 -4.74 -6.22 -4.58
N THR A 61 -3.85 -5.59 -5.35
CA THR A 61 -2.42 -5.88 -5.32
C THR A 61 -1.78 -5.48 -3.98
N ASN A 62 -2.16 -4.33 -3.42
CA ASN A 62 -1.74 -3.89 -2.09
C ASN A 62 -2.21 -4.87 -1.01
N THR A 63 -3.49 -5.27 -1.03
CA THR A 63 -4.06 -6.26 -0.12
C THR A 63 -3.27 -7.56 -0.15
N LEU A 64 -3.03 -8.11 -1.35
CA LEU A 64 -2.27 -9.36 -1.50
C LEU A 64 -0.85 -9.21 -0.95
N SER A 65 -0.17 -8.11 -1.28
CA SER A 65 1.20 -7.84 -0.80
C SER A 65 1.27 -7.73 0.73
N LEU A 66 0.27 -7.11 1.36
CA LEU A 66 0.17 -7.03 2.82
C LEU A 66 -0.04 -8.42 3.43
N LEU A 67 -0.90 -9.25 2.84
CA LEU A 67 -1.19 -10.61 3.32
C LEU A 67 0.04 -11.51 3.22
N GLU A 68 0.76 -11.46 2.10
CA GLU A 68 2.01 -12.21 1.90
C GLU A 68 3.07 -11.78 2.92
N LEU A 69 3.17 -10.48 3.22
CA LEU A 69 4.08 -9.97 4.24
C LEU A 69 3.69 -10.45 5.65
N ALA A 70 2.39 -10.51 5.95
CA ALA A 70 1.89 -11.03 7.22
C ALA A 70 2.15 -12.54 7.35
N GLU A 71 1.99 -13.31 6.28
CA GLU A 71 2.34 -14.74 6.25
C GLU A 71 3.84 -14.94 6.53
N ALA A 72 4.71 -14.20 5.84
CA ALA A 72 6.15 -14.26 6.08
C ALA A 72 6.54 -13.85 7.52
N ALA A 73 5.87 -12.83 8.08
CA ALA A 73 6.06 -12.41 9.46
C ALA A 73 5.63 -13.51 10.45
N ASN A 74 4.50 -14.17 10.18
CA ASN A 74 4.01 -15.28 10.99
C ASN A 74 4.98 -16.47 10.96
N ASP A 75 5.52 -16.83 9.80
CA ASP A 75 6.52 -17.90 9.66
C ASP A 75 7.80 -17.60 10.47
N CYS A 76 8.19 -16.33 10.52
CA CYS A 76 9.31 -15.84 11.31
C CYS A 76 8.97 -15.63 12.80
N HIS A 77 7.69 -15.80 13.19
CA HIS A 77 7.17 -15.48 14.52
C HIS A 77 7.43 -14.00 14.92
N ASP A 78 7.45 -13.08 13.96
CA ASP A 78 7.60 -11.65 14.20
C ASP A 78 6.24 -11.01 14.51
N PHE A 79 5.81 -11.17 15.76
CA PHE A 79 4.54 -10.61 16.23
C PHE A 79 4.49 -9.08 16.20
N ALA A 80 5.65 -8.40 16.20
CA ALA A 80 5.68 -6.95 16.10
C ALA A 80 5.32 -6.48 14.69
N VAL A 81 5.80 -7.18 13.66
CA VAL A 81 5.38 -6.93 12.27
C VAL A 81 3.90 -7.25 12.09
N LEU A 82 3.41 -8.37 12.62
CA LEU A 82 1.97 -8.71 12.56
C LEU A 82 1.09 -7.62 13.20
N ALA A 83 1.48 -7.11 14.37
CA ALA A 83 0.76 -6.03 15.03
C ALA A 83 0.81 -4.71 14.23
N PHE A 84 1.95 -4.43 13.58
CA PHE A 84 2.12 -3.26 12.71
C PHE A 84 1.23 -3.32 11.46
N LEU A 85 1.07 -4.50 10.85
CA LEU A 85 0.27 -4.67 9.63
C LEU A 85 -1.25 -4.63 9.89
N ASN A 86 -1.68 -4.92 11.12
CA ASN A 86 -3.11 -5.06 11.44
C ASN A 86 -3.98 -3.84 11.06
N PRO A 87 -3.61 -2.57 11.34
CA PRO A 87 -4.37 -1.42 10.87
C PRO A 87 -4.52 -1.36 9.34
N PHE A 88 -3.49 -1.76 8.58
CA PHE A 88 -3.55 -1.78 7.12
C PHE A 88 -4.52 -2.86 6.62
N HIS A 89 -4.48 -4.07 7.20
CA HIS A 89 -5.44 -5.13 6.87
C HIS A 89 -6.89 -4.71 7.16
N MET A 90 -7.13 -4.04 8.28
CA MET A 90 -8.45 -3.51 8.61
C MET A 90 -8.90 -2.42 7.64
N GLY A 91 -7.97 -1.60 7.14
CA GLY A 91 -8.26 -0.58 6.12
C GLY A 91 -8.71 -1.17 4.79
N GLN A 92 -8.19 -2.34 4.40
CA GLN A 92 -8.43 -2.95 3.09
C GLN A 92 -9.77 -3.73 2.99
N VAL A 93 -10.47 -3.95 4.11
CA VAL A 93 -11.78 -4.64 4.15
C VAL A 93 -12.97 -3.70 4.37
N ASN A 94 -12.71 -2.44 4.72
CA ASN A 94 -13.72 -1.43 4.99
C ASN A 94 -14.15 -0.70 3.71
#